data_AF-A0A846DMG2-F1
#
_entry.id   AF-A0A846DMG2-F1
#
_cell.length_a   1.000
_cell.length_b   1.000
_cell.length_c   1.000
_cell.angle_alpha   90.00
_cell.angle_beta   90.00
_cell.angle_gamma   90.00
#
_symmetry.space_group_name_H-M   'P 1'
#
loop_
_entity.id
_entity.type
_entity.pdbx_description
1 polymer ?
#
loop_
_entity_poly.entity_id
_entity_poly.type
_entity_poly.pdbx_seq_one_letter_code
_entity_poly.pdbx_strand_id
1 'polypeptide(L)'
;MTFLFIFAGLILAIHLLVLLGVGRLLGLDLAELVIASNANMGGPTTAAAMATARQWDKLVTPAILCGTLGYAVATFIGVGLGNFLRSLG
;
A
#
# COMPACT_ATOMS: atom_id res chain seq x y z
N MET A 1 -18.63 -9.35 -12.77
CA MET A 1 -17.17 -9.35 -13.03
C MET A 1 -16.68 -8.01 -13.59
N THR A 2 -17.25 -7.51 -14.69
CA THR A 2 -16.80 -6.28 -15.37
C THR A 2 -16.79 -5.03 -14.46
N PHE A 3 -17.83 -4.83 -13.66
CA PHE A 3 -17.91 -3.68 -12.74
C PHE A 3 -16.82 -3.68 -11.66
N LEU A 4 -16.41 -4.85 -11.15
CA LEU A 4 -15.34 -4.96 -10.16
C LEU A 4 -13.98 -4.56 -10.75
N PHE A 5 -13.71 -4.92 -12.01
CA PHE A 5 -12.48 -4.50 -12.70
C PHE A 5 -12.44 -3.00 -12.94
N ILE A 6 -13.55 -2.40 -13.36
CA ILE A 6 -13.65 -0.95 -13.55
C ILE A 6 -13.42 -0.23 -12.21
N PHE A 7 -14.07 -0.71 -11.15
CA PHE A 7 -13.95 -0.13 -9.81
C PHE A 7 -12.52 -0.27 -9.25
N ALA A 8 -11.92 -1.46 -9.31
CA ALA A 8 -10.54 -1.69 -8.88
C ALA A 8 -9.55 -0.88 -9.71
N GLY A 9 -9.75 -0.79 -11.03
CA GLY A 9 -8.94 0.03 -11.92
C GLY A 9 -9.01 1.52 -11.57
N LEU A 10 -10.20 2.03 -11.23
CA LEU A 10 -10.37 3.41 -10.79
C LEU A 10 -9.63 3.67 -9.47
N ILE A 11 -9.75 2.78 -8.49
CA ILE A 11 -9.03 2.88 -7.21
C ILE A 11 -7.53 2.92 -7.45
N LEU A 12 -7.00 2.00 -8.26
CA LEU A 12 -5.59 1.93 -8.61
C LEU A 12 -5.09 3.17 -9.33
N ALA A 13 -5.88 3.71 -10.27
CA ALA A 13 -5.54 4.92 -10.99
C ALA A 13 -5.44 6.13 -10.06
N ILE A 14 -6.42 6.29 -9.16
CA ILE A 14 -6.41 7.37 -8.16
C ILE A 14 -5.25 7.19 -7.19
N HIS A 15 -5.02 5.96 -6.70
CA HIS A 15 -3.89 5.64 -5.82
C HIS A 15 -2.55 6.05 -6.43
N LEU A 16 -2.29 5.66 -7.68
CA LEU A 16 -1.04 6.00 -8.37
C LEU A 16 -0.91 7.50 -8.64
N LEU A 17 -1.99 8.16 -9.06
CA LEU A 17 -2.00 9.61 -9.29
C LEU A 17 -1.66 10.39 -8.02
N VAL A 18 -2.30 10.04 -6.90
CA VAL A 18 -2.08 10.71 -5.62
C VAL A 18 -0.69 10.39 -5.09
N LEU A 19 -0.27 9.12 -5.13
CA LEU A 19 1.04 8.71 -4.62
C LEU A 19 2.18 9.38 -5.38
N LEU A 20 2.14 9.36 -6.71
CA LEU A 20 3.18 10.00 -7.52
C LEU A 20 3.11 11.53 -7.44
N GLY A 21 1.90 12.12 -7.43
CA GLY A 21 1.72 13.56 -7.34
C GLY A 21 2.22 14.12 -6.02
N VAL A 22 1.68 13.62 -4.91
CA VAL A 22 2.05 14.06 -3.56
C VAL A 22 3.47 13.66 -3.22
N GLY A 23 3.87 12.43 -3.55
CA GLY A 23 5.22 11.94 -3.27
C GLY A 23 6.30 12.77 -3.94
N ARG A 24 6.08 13.18 -5.18
CA ARG A 24 7.00 14.05 -5.90
C ARG A 24 7.03 15.48 -5.34
N LEU A 25 5.91 15.99 -4.83
CA LEU A 25 5.86 17.27 -4.10
C LEU A 25 6.63 17.21 -2.77
N LEU A 26 6.66 16.05 -2.12
CA LEU A 26 7.43 15.81 -0.90
C LEU A 26 8.92 15.50 -1.14
N GLY A 27 9.36 15.48 -2.41
CA GLY A 27 10.74 15.20 -2.77
C GLY A 27 11.17 13.74 -2.63
N LEU A 28 10.21 12.81 -2.54
CA LEU A 28 10.48 11.38 -2.48
C LEU A 28 10.98 10.86 -3.84
N ASP A 29 11.90 9.91 -3.80
CA ASP A 29 12.41 9.31 -5.02
C ASP A 29 11.41 8.30 -5.62
N LEU A 30 11.60 7.94 -6.90
CA LEU A 30 10.69 7.00 -7.55
C LEU A 30 10.77 5.59 -6.95
N ALA A 31 11.93 5.16 -6.47
CA ALA A 31 12.11 3.85 -5.84
C ALA A 31 11.32 3.75 -4.52
N GLU A 32 11.39 4.76 -3.66
CA GLU A 32 10.60 4.92 -2.43
C GLU A 32 9.11 4.87 -2.74
N LEU A 33 8.66 5.61 -3.76
CA LEU A 33 7.25 5.64 -4.15
C LEU A 33 6.77 4.29 -4.68
N VAL A 34 7.55 3.62 -5.54
CA VAL A 34 7.21 2.31 -6.09
C VAL A 34 7.20 1.25 -4.99
N ILE A 35 8.18 1.26 -4.08
CA ILE A 35 8.25 0.35 -2.94
C ILE A 35 7.08 0.59 -1.98
N ALA A 36 6.74 1.84 -1.67
CA ALA A 36 5.58 2.18 -0.83
C ALA A 36 4.26 1.70 -1.49
N SER A 37 4.12 1.88 -2.81
CA SER A 37 2.94 1.38 -3.53
C SER A 37 2.83 -0.15 -3.46
N ASN A 38 3.96 -0.86 -3.63
CA ASN A 38 3.97 -2.32 -3.56
C ASN A 38 3.75 -2.81 -2.13
N ALA A 39 4.27 -2.11 -1.11
CA ALA A 39 4.02 -2.44 0.29
C ALA A 39 2.54 -2.31 0.66
N ASN A 40 1.84 -1.33 0.09
CA ASN A 40 0.39 -1.15 0.27
C ASN A 40 -0.44 -2.24 -0.45
N MET A 41 -0.15 -2.51 -1.72
CA MET A 41 -0.98 -3.39 -2.57
C MET A 41 -0.58 -4.86 -2.49
N GLY A 42 0.72 -5.16 -2.54
CA GLY A 42 1.27 -6.52 -2.54
C GLY A 42 1.72 -7.00 -1.16
N GLY A 43 1.92 -6.07 -0.22
CA GLY A 43 2.30 -6.37 1.16
C GLY A 43 3.82 -6.35 1.41
N PRO A 44 4.24 -6.61 2.66
CA PRO A 44 5.63 -6.45 3.10
C PRO A 44 6.60 -7.40 2.39
N THR A 45 6.17 -8.64 2.10
CA THR A 45 7.02 -9.66 1.47
C THR A 45 7.27 -9.36 -0.01
N THR A 46 6.25 -8.93 -0.76
CA THR A 46 6.42 -8.57 -2.18
C THR A 46 7.23 -7.29 -2.35
N ALA A 47 7.06 -6.32 -1.44
CA ALA A 47 7.82 -5.08 -1.44
C ALA A 47 9.30 -5.31 -1.12
N ALA A 48 9.59 -6.14 -0.11
CA ALA A 48 10.95 -6.57 0.19
C ALA A 48 11.61 -7.29 -1.01
N ALA A 49 10.89 -8.24 -1.62
CA ALA A 49 11.38 -8.96 -2.80
C ALA A 49 11.68 -8.02 -3.97
N MET A 50 10.83 -7.00 -4.21
CA MET A 50 11.07 -5.98 -5.23
C MET A 50 12.30 -5.13 -4.92
N ALA A 51 12.47 -4.69 -3.68
CA ALA A 51 13.64 -3.91 -3.27
C ALA A 51 14.93 -4.71 -3.48
N THR A 52 14.97 -5.98 -3.08
CA THR A 52 16.12 -6.87 -3.32
C THR A 52 16.36 -7.08 -4.82
N ALA A 53 15.32 -7.37 -5.61
CA ALA A 53 15.44 -7.61 -7.05
C ALA A 53 15.94 -6.40 -7.84
N ARG A 54 15.69 -5.19 -7.33
CA ARG A 54 16.14 -3.92 -7.92
C ARG A 54 17.44 -3.39 -7.30
N GLN A 55 18.08 -4.15 -6.42
CA GLN A 55 19.29 -3.76 -5.68
C GLN A 55 19.12 -2.47 -4.87
N TRP A 56 17.91 -2.27 -4.35
CA TRP A 56 17.57 -1.17 -3.44
C TRP A 56 17.61 -1.64 -2.00
N ASP A 57 18.74 -2.19 -1.57
CA ASP A 57 18.88 -2.87 -0.26
C ASP A 57 18.51 -1.96 0.92
N LYS A 58 18.77 -0.65 0.80
CA LYS A 58 18.39 0.37 1.79
C LYS A 58 16.87 0.49 1.98
N LEU A 59 16.07 0.10 1.00
CA LEU A 59 14.61 0.18 1.02
C LEU A 59 13.95 -1.11 1.51
N VAL A 60 14.69 -2.22 1.66
CA VAL A 60 14.13 -3.51 2.12
C VAL A 60 13.55 -3.39 3.53
N THR A 61 14.32 -2.85 4.48
CA THR A 61 13.87 -2.69 5.86
C THR A 61 12.68 -1.71 5.96
N PRO A 62 12.74 -0.50 5.35
CA PRO A 62 11.57 0.39 5.28
C PRO A 62 10.32 -0.27 4.66
N ALA A 63 10.48 -1.07 3.60
CA ALA A 63 9.37 -1.76 2.94
C ALA A 63 8.65 -2.74 3.89
N ILE A 64 9.43 -3.57 4.60
CA ILE A 64 8.89 -4.55 5.55
C ILE A 64 8.21 -3.83 6.71
N LEU A 65 8.87 -2.82 7.30
CA LEU A 65 8.32 -2.07 8.42
C LEU A 65 7.02 -1.35 8.05
N CYS A 66 7.00 -0.62 6.94
CA CYS A 66 5.82 0.09 6.48
C CYS A 66 4.67 -0.87 6.16
N GLY A 67 4.96 -1.96 5.42
CA GLY A 67 3.96 -2.96 5.06
C GLY A 67 3.38 -3.68 6.27
N THR A 68 4.21 -4.15 7.20
CA THR A 68 3.74 -4.87 8.40
C THR A 68 2.97 -3.96 9.37
N LEU A 69 3.46 -2.74 9.60
CA LEU A 69 2.78 -1.77 10.46
C LEU A 69 1.43 -1.36 9.86
N GLY A 70 1.39 -1.06 8.57
CA GLY A 70 0.13 -0.77 7.86
C GLY A 70 -0.85 -1.93 7.96
N TYR A 71 -0.37 -3.16 7.76
CA TYR A 71 -1.21 -4.36 7.85
C TYR A 71 -1.77 -4.58 9.26
N ALA A 72 -0.96 -4.40 10.30
CA ALA A 72 -1.39 -4.52 11.68
C ALA A 72 -2.49 -3.48 12.00
N VAL A 73 -2.23 -2.21 11.68
CA VAL A 73 -3.18 -1.11 11.93
C VAL A 73 -4.50 -1.33 11.16
N ALA A 74 -4.42 -1.63 9.86
CA ALA A 74 -5.60 -1.86 9.03
C ALA A 74 -6.44 -3.05 9.53
N THR A 75 -5.79 -4.10 10.02
CA THR A 75 -6.49 -5.28 10.57
C THR A 75 -7.32 -4.91 11.78
N PHE A 76 -6.74 -4.23 12.78
CA PHE A 76 -7.48 -3.84 13.99
C PHE A 76 -8.61 -2.86 13.68
N ILE A 77 -8.37 -1.88 12.80
CA ILE A 77 -9.40 -0.93 12.35
C ILE A 77 -10.53 -1.69 11.64
N GLY A 78 -10.20 -2.60 10.73
CA GLY A 78 -11.19 -3.38 9.98
C GLY A 78 -12.07 -4.24 10.88
N VAL A 79 -11.47 -4.93 11.86
CA VAL A 79 -12.22 -5.72 12.86
C VAL A 79 -13.10 -4.81 13.72
N GLY A 80 -12.57 -3.67 14.19
CA GLY A 80 -13.32 -2.70 14.98
C GLY A 80 -14.52 -2.15 14.20
N LEU A 81 -14.32 -1.77 12.94
CA LEU A 81 -15.39 -1.29 12.07
C LEU A 81 -16.42 -2.39 11.78
N GLY A 82 -15.99 -3.62 11.55
CA GLY A 82 -16.89 -4.76 11.36
C GLY A 82 -17.78 -5.01 12.58
N ASN A 83 -17.19 -4.95 13.79
CA ASN A 83 -17.95 -5.07 15.04
C ASN A 83 -18.92 -3.91 15.24
N PHE A 84 -18.49 -2.68 14.93
CA PHE A 84 -19.34 -1.49 14.99
C PHE A 84 -20.55 -1.60 14.06
N LEU A 85 -20.31 -1.93 12.78
CA LEU A 85 -21.39 -2.12 11.80
C LEU A 85 -22.35 -3.24 12.20
N ARG A 86 -21.83 -4.34 12.77
CA ARG A 86 -22.66 -5.43 13.31
C ARG A 86 -23.52 -4.97 14.49
N SER A 87 -23.06 -4.03 15.31
CA SER A 87 -23.84 -3.51 16.46
C SER A 87 -24.95 -2.52 16.06
N LEU A 88 -24.91 -1.98 14.84
CA LEU A 88 -25.92 -1.07 14.30
C LEU A 88 -27.12 -1.79 13.67
N GLY A 89 -27.03 -3.10 13.44
CA GLY A 89 -28.11 -3.95 12.91
C GLY A 89 -28.59 -4.97 13.93
#